data_AF-K0B9P4-F1
#
_entry.id   AF-K0B9P4-F1
#
_cell.length_a   1.000
_cell.length_b   1.000
_cell.length_c   1.000
_cell.angle_alpha   90.00
_cell.angle_beta   90.00
_cell.angle_gamma   90.00
#
_symmetry.space_group_name_H-M   'P 1'
#
loop_
_entity.id
_entity.type
_entity.pdbx_description
1 polymer ?
#
loop_
_entity_poly.entity_id
_entity_poly.type
_entity_poly.pdbx_seq_one_letter_code
_entity_poly.pdbx_strand_id
1 'polypeptide(L)' 'MKNLLDPNHDYLKTEKNVRKYLKSLPNSQIKLFYEAIEYTSFPVLLAHEYTSRFKKKKSKPKK' A
#
# COMPACT_ATOMS: atom_id res chain seq x y z
N MET A 1 19.32 -1.27 21.24
CA MET A 1 17.86 -1.28 20.97
C MET A 1 17.18 0.09 21.12
N LYS A 2 17.90 1.21 21.30
CA LYS A 2 17.29 2.53 21.56
C LYS A 2 16.77 3.26 20.30
N ASN A 3 17.02 2.74 19.11
CA ASN A 3 16.73 3.42 17.83
C ASN A 3 15.62 2.73 17.02
N LEU A 4 14.98 1.68 17.57
CA LEU A 4 13.95 0.91 16.86
C LEU A 4 12.62 1.69 16.72
N LEU A 5 12.48 2.80 17.45
CA LEU A 5 11.27 3.63 17.50
C LEU A 5 11.54 5.11 17.14
N ASP A 6 12.68 5.45 16.53
CA ASP A 6 12.99 6.82 16.13
C ASP A 6 12.19 7.23 14.87
N PRO A 7 11.23 8.16 14.96
CA PRO A 7 10.40 8.59 13.83
C PRO A 7 11.18 9.32 12.72
N ASN A 8 12.48 9.58 12.87
CA ASN A 8 13.34 10.09 11.80
C ASN A 8 14.21 9.01 11.14
N HIS A 9 14.07 7.75 11.55
CA HIS A 9 14.87 6.63 11.05
C HIS A 9 14.33 6.11 9.70
N ASP A 10 15.21 5.45 8.94
CA ASP A 10 15.01 5.10 7.52
C ASP A 10 13.73 4.31 7.17
N TYR A 11 13.10 3.61 8.12
CA TYR A 11 11.91 2.81 7.84
C TYR A 11 10.69 3.64 7.39
N LEU A 12 10.55 4.88 7.88
CA LEU A 12 9.49 5.79 7.42
C LEU A 12 9.75 6.30 5.99
N LYS A 13 11.02 6.42 5.60
CA LYS A 13 11.38 6.66 4.19
C LYS A 13 11.07 5.44 3.34
N THR A 14 11.32 4.23 3.84
CA THR A 14 11.01 2.98 3.13
C THR A 14 9.51 2.84 2.87
N GLU A 15 8.64 3.03 3.86
CA GLU A 15 7.19 2.97 3.64
C GLU A 15 6.72 4.01 2.61
N LYS A 16 7.19 5.25 2.75
CA LYS A 16 6.86 6.33 1.81
C LYS A 16 7.31 6.01 0.39
N ASN A 17 8.51 5.45 0.22
CA ASN A 17 9.05 5.04 -1.07
C ASN A 17 8.25 3.89 -1.67
N VAL A 18 7.89 2.88 -0.89
CA VAL A 18 7.04 1.76 -1.34
C VAL A 18 5.66 2.27 -1.76
N ARG A 19 5.02 3.15 -0.97
CA ARG A 19 3.75 3.78 -1.35
C ARG A 19 3.87 4.58 -2.64
N LYS A 20 4.96 5.34 -2.83
CA LYS A 20 5.22 6.11 -4.05
C LYS A 20 5.39 5.18 -5.26
N TYR A 21 6.13 4.08 -5.09
CA TYR A 21 6.31 3.05 -6.11
C TYR A 21 4.97 2.42 -6.49
N LEU A 22 4.19 1.92 -5.52
CA LEU A 22 2.88 1.32 -5.78
C LEU A 22 1.93 2.30 -6.49
N LYS A 23 1.96 3.59 -6.12
CA LYS A 23 1.18 4.62 -6.81
C LYS A 23 1.58 4.81 -8.28
N SER A 24 2.86 4.67 -8.59
CA SER A 24 3.37 4.82 -9.97
C SER A 24 3.00 3.66 -10.90
N LEU A 25 2.56 2.52 -10.34
CA LEU A 25 2.24 1.35 -11.15
C LEU A 25 0.87 1.47 -11.83
N PRO A 26 0.71 0.90 -13.04
CA PRO A 26 -0.57 0.73 -13.70
C PRO A 26 -1.46 -0.27 -12.95
N ASN A 27 -2.77 -0.13 -13.19
CA ASN A 27 -3.78 -0.96 -12.56
C ASN A 27 -3.63 -2.47 -12.84
N SER A 28 -3.15 -2.85 -14.02
CA SER A 28 -2.88 -4.25 -14.38
C SER A 28 -1.81 -4.87 -13.48
N GLN A 29 -0.72 -4.15 -13.20
CA GLN A 29 0.33 -4.61 -12.31
C GLN A 29 -0.11 -4.66 -10.85
N ILE A 30 -0.91 -3.69 -10.39
CA ILE A 30 -1.47 -3.73 -9.03
C ILE A 30 -2.38 -4.95 -8.83
N LYS A 31 -3.16 -5.33 -9.85
CA LYS A 31 -3.96 -6.57 -9.82
C LYS A 31 -3.07 -7.81 -9.71
N LEU A 32 -2.09 -7.94 -10.60
CA LEU A 32 -1.17 -9.08 -10.62
C LEU A 32 -0.44 -9.24 -9.27
N PHE A 33 0.06 -8.14 -8.71
CA PHE A 33 0.74 -8.20 -7.42
C PHE A 33 -0.22 -8.58 -6.30
N TYR A 34 -1.46 -8.09 -6.34
CA TYR A 34 -2.47 -8.44 -5.33
C TYR A 34 -2.90 -9.92 -5.41
N GLU A 35 -2.90 -10.54 -6.60
CA GLU A 35 -3.14 -11.98 -6.75
C GLU A 35 -2.04 -12.82 -6.06
N ALA A 36 -0.80 -12.34 -6.09
CA ALA A 36 0.35 -12.99 -5.43
C ALA A 36 0.68 -12.36 -4.05
N ILE A 37 -0.28 -11.73 -3.37
CA ILE A 37 -0.04 -10.90 -2.18
C ILE A 37 0.71 -11.63 -1.06
N GLU A 38 0.47 -12.94 -0.89
CA GLU A 38 1.10 -13.81 0.11
C GLU A 38 2.63 -13.91 -0.04
N TYR A 39 3.15 -13.64 -1.25
CA TYR A 39 4.58 -13.70 -1.57
C TYR A 39 5.24 -12.31 -1.65
N THR A 40 4.52 -11.24 -1.31
CA THR A 40 5.03 -9.86 -1.40
C THR A 40 5.67 -9.41 -0.09
N SER A 41 6.73 -8.61 -0.16
CA SER A 41 7.40 -8.07 1.04
C SER A 41 6.57 -6.99 1.78
N PHE A 42 5.52 -6.45 1.14
CA PHE A 42 4.70 -5.36 1.69
C PHE A 42 3.19 -5.59 1.45
N PRO A 43 2.62 -6.72 1.93
CA PRO A 43 1.27 -7.14 1.57
C PRO A 43 0.20 -6.14 2.05
N VAL A 44 0.42 -5.53 3.23
CA VAL A 44 -0.50 -4.53 3.80
C VAL A 44 -0.59 -3.26 2.94
N LEU A 45 0.56 -2.73 2.50
CA LEU A 45 0.62 -1.53 1.68
C LEU A 45 0.00 -1.77 0.30
N LEU A 46 0.28 -2.94 -0.27
CA LEU A 46 -0.30 -3.36 -1.55
C LEU A 46 -1.82 -3.54 -1.45
N ALA A 47 -2.33 -4.19 -0.39
CA ALA A 47 -3.76 -4.33 -0.16
C ALA A 47 -4.46 -2.98 0.00
N HIS A 48 -3.84 -2.03 0.71
CA HIS A 48 -4.35 -0.68 0.86
C HIS A 48 -4.46 0.03 -0.49
N GLU A 49 -3.42 -0.03 -1.34
CA GLU A 49 -3.44 0.58 -2.67
C GLU A 49 -4.46 -0.09 -3.60
N TYR A 50 -4.52 -1.43 -3.60
CA TYR A 50 -5.50 -2.20 -4.38
C TYR A 50 -6.93 -1.82 -3.99
N THR A 51 -7.24 -1.84 -2.69
CA THR A 51 -8.58 -1.46 -2.21
C THR A 51 -8.90 -0.01 -2.51
N SER A 52 -7.95 0.92 -2.42
CA SER A 52 -8.15 2.32 -2.80
C SER A 52 -8.53 2.50 -4.27
N ARG A 53 -7.95 1.68 -5.17
CA ARG A 53 -8.20 1.75 -6.63
C ARG A 53 -9.46 1.04 -7.07
N PHE A 54 -9.74 -0.13 -6.50
CA PHE A 54 -10.75 -1.05 -7.05
C PHE A 54 -11.98 -1.22 -6.16
N LYS A 55 -11.92 -0.83 -4.88
CA LYS A 55 -13.12 -0.85 -4.03
C LYS A 55 -13.98 0.35 -4.41
N LYS A 56 -15.08 0.09 -5.13
CA LYS A 56 -16.11 1.11 -5.41
C LYS A 56 -16.48 1.77 -4.08
N LYS A 57 -16.38 3.10 -3.99
CA LYS A 57 -16.96 3.85 -2.89
C LYS A 57 -18.44 3.46 -2.86
N LYS A 58 -18.85 2.65 -1.89
CA LYS A 58 -20.28 2.49 -1.58
C LYS A 58 -20.74 3.91 -1.28
N SER A 59 -21.51 4.49 -2.20
CA SER A 59 -22.09 5.82 -2.01
C SER A 59 -22.74 5.84 -0.64
N LYS A 60 -22.29 6.73 0.24
CA LYS A 60 -22.95 6.97 1.52
C LYS A 60 -24.45 7.13 1.23
N PRO A 61 -25.36 6.46 1.97
CA PRO A 61 -26.77 6.74 1.82
C PRO A 61 -26.93 8.24 2.12
N LYS A 62 -27.50 9.00 1.19
CA LYS A 62 -27.92 10.38 1.45
C LYS A 62 -28.93 10.28 2.60
N LYS A 63 -28.54 10.76 3.78
CA LYS A 63 -29.47 11.08 4.86
C LYS A 63 -30.20 12.36 4.50
#